data_AF-A9URV2-F1
#
_entry.id   AF-A9URV2-F1
#
_cell.length_a   1.000
_cell.length_b   1.000
_cell.length_c   1.000
_cell.angle_alpha   90.00
_cell.angle_beta   90.00
_cell.angle_gamma   90.00
#
_symmetry.space_group_name_H-M   'P 1'
#
loop_
_entity.id
_entity.type
_entity.pdbx_description
1 polymer ?
#
loop_
_entity_poly.entity_id
_entity_poly.type
_entity_poly.pdbx_seq_one_letter_code
_entity_poly.pdbx_strand_id
1 'polypeptide(L)'
;MMGRAELWLVVVVVGVLTCGGTGLAGRGGVMAAPMTPPTVQIEWEAPVASRWAPAVDAVLARYSAEESFLPVFAAHNASLFNNLTTEDFATLGQSLANHWPHLSEEVDAIAQILTDRGIPTSFNYLAAWVWFHELAHTDAAAPDLRRARACTGVLVPCGATGIAHARNMDQSPYEARRLTLHINMTRNGQVLFEGVDWYWITGGLMTAAGSGLTLEENWRFTDVFSKTTVLAAATTGAMPQVFVFRHVLTQAAESGNASAVLETLETLPLVVGMYIIASAPEREGVIISRSALEGNITRLSGDYLVQTNYDHWLPDPADDPRRTMAEQRLNSTASSLNDCHLSAYDAVVADGVKNTDTAYSVLMTREGIRFAIVWDTKP
;
A
#
# COMPACT_ATOMS: atom_id res chain seq x y z
N MET A 1 -24.64 24.53 -10.21
CA MET A 1 -23.73 25.46 -9.52
C MET A 1 -23.05 24.69 -8.41
N MET A 2 -21.78 24.36 -8.63
CA MET A 2 -20.89 23.71 -7.65
C MET A 2 -20.53 24.69 -6.53
N GLY A 3 -20.50 24.20 -5.30
CA GLY A 3 -19.95 24.91 -4.14
C GLY A 3 -19.11 23.94 -3.32
N ARG A 4 -17.78 24.12 -3.37
CA ARG A 4 -16.73 23.35 -2.70
C ARG A 4 -16.92 23.32 -1.18
N ALA A 5 -16.94 22.13 -0.58
CA ALA A 5 -16.93 21.91 0.87
C ALA A 5 -15.72 21.11 1.39
N GLU A 6 -14.70 20.86 0.56
CA GLU A 6 -13.63 19.90 0.88
C GLU A 6 -12.44 20.47 1.67
N LEU A 7 -12.36 21.78 1.91
CA LEU A 7 -11.17 22.37 2.59
C LEU A 7 -11.21 22.34 4.13
N TRP A 8 -12.33 21.98 4.75
CA TRP A 8 -12.46 22.10 6.22
C TRP A 8 -12.00 20.86 7.00
N LEU A 9 -11.99 19.67 6.40
CA LEU A 9 -11.68 18.43 7.12
C LEU A 9 -10.20 18.35 7.52
N VAL A 10 -9.29 18.83 6.65
CA VAL A 10 -7.84 18.81 6.92
C VAL A 10 -7.45 19.74 8.08
N VAL A 11 -8.12 20.88 8.22
CA VAL A 11 -7.84 21.85 9.30
C VAL A 11 -8.34 21.33 10.66
N VAL A 12 -9.46 20.61 10.69
CA VAL A 12 -10.01 20.06 11.94
C VAL A 12 -9.18 18.89 12.47
N VAL A 13 -8.70 18.00 11.60
CA VAL A 13 -7.81 16.88 12.00
C VAL A 13 -6.50 17.38 12.60
N VAL A 14 -5.96 18.51 12.11
CA VAL A 14 -4.75 19.14 12.67
C VAL A 14 -5.06 19.97 13.93
N GLY A 15 -6.27 20.55 14.04
CA GLY A 15 -6.66 21.44 15.14
C GLY A 15 -7.09 20.78 16.45
N VAL A 16 -7.58 19.53 16.42
CA VAL A 16 -8.10 18.85 17.62
C VAL A 16 -6.99 18.42 18.61
N LEU A 17 -5.71 18.45 18.21
CA LEU A 17 -4.58 18.12 19.08
C LEU A 17 -4.02 19.28 19.93
N THR A 18 -4.62 20.48 19.87
CA THR A 18 -4.13 21.61 20.69
C THR A 18 -5.24 22.34 21.43
N CYS A 19 -5.75 21.76 22.53
CA CYS A 19 -6.42 22.56 23.56
C CYS A 19 -6.36 21.92 24.95
N GLY A 20 -5.67 22.60 25.87
CA GLY A 20 -6.05 22.65 27.29
C GLY A 20 -5.10 22.02 28.31
N GLY A 21 -3.98 22.67 28.61
CA GLY A 21 -3.16 22.34 29.79
C GLY A 21 -2.07 23.37 30.05
N THR A 22 -2.33 24.30 30.95
CA THR A 22 -1.43 25.38 31.35
C THR A 22 -0.14 24.86 31.99
N GLY A 23 1.01 25.34 31.49
CA GLY A 23 2.24 25.50 32.26
C GLY A 23 3.22 24.32 32.23
N LEU A 24 4.24 24.42 31.37
CA LEU A 24 5.66 24.21 31.68
C LEU A 24 6.47 24.45 30.40
N ALA A 25 7.44 25.37 30.47
CA ALA A 25 8.36 25.65 29.39
C ALA A 25 9.29 24.44 29.18
N GLY A 26 8.95 23.59 28.21
CA GLY A 26 9.78 22.50 27.70
C GLY A 26 10.11 22.76 26.25
N ARG A 27 11.36 22.52 25.86
CA ARG A 27 11.91 22.67 24.50
C ARG A 27 10.94 22.15 23.43
N GLY A 28 10.25 23.07 22.76
CA GLY A 28 9.39 22.75 21.63
C GLY A 28 10.23 22.43 20.41
N GLY A 29 10.44 21.15 20.13
CA GLY A 29 10.74 20.71 18.77
C GLY A 29 9.54 21.07 17.90
N VAL A 30 9.77 21.81 16.83
CA VAL A 30 8.74 22.06 15.82
C VAL A 30 8.44 20.70 15.20
N MET A 31 7.29 20.08 15.53
CA MET A 31 6.82 18.92 14.79
C MET A 31 6.65 19.35 13.33
N ALA A 32 7.43 18.75 12.44
CA ALA A 32 7.28 18.98 11.01
C ALA A 32 5.85 18.58 10.60
N ALA A 33 5.20 19.44 9.82
CA ALA A 33 3.81 19.23 9.43
C ALA A 33 3.68 17.97 8.55
N PRO A 34 2.62 17.16 8.72
CA PRO A 34 2.35 16.04 7.82
C PRO A 34 2.25 16.52 6.37
N MET A 35 2.87 15.80 5.44
CA MET A 35 2.92 16.19 4.03
C MET A 35 1.96 15.37 3.17
N THR A 36 1.23 16.03 2.27
CA THR A 36 0.46 15.34 1.23
C THR A 36 1.41 14.84 0.12
N PRO A 37 1.34 13.57 -0.29
CA PRO A 37 2.15 13.07 -1.40
C PRO A 37 1.79 13.81 -2.69
N PRO A 38 2.73 13.97 -3.65
CA PRO A 38 2.40 14.51 -4.96
C PRO A 38 1.35 13.61 -5.64
N THR A 39 0.30 14.22 -6.20
CA THR A 39 -0.65 13.52 -7.07
C THR A 39 -0.13 13.53 -8.50
N VAL A 40 -0.04 12.35 -9.13
CA VAL A 40 0.39 12.19 -10.52
C VAL A 40 -0.67 11.47 -11.34
N GLN A 41 -0.82 11.87 -12.59
CA GLN A 41 -1.75 11.26 -13.54
C GLN A 41 -0.97 10.32 -14.44
N ILE A 42 -1.40 9.06 -14.51
CA ILE A 42 -0.84 8.04 -15.38
C ILE A 42 -1.91 7.68 -16.41
N GLU A 43 -1.78 8.27 -17.60
CA GLU A 43 -2.73 8.06 -18.68
C GLU A 43 -2.54 6.67 -19.29
N TRP A 44 -3.55 5.82 -19.15
CA TRP A 44 -3.58 4.42 -19.57
C TRP A 44 -3.26 4.25 -21.06
N GLU A 45 -3.75 5.17 -21.90
CA GLU A 45 -3.58 5.13 -23.35
C GLU A 45 -2.32 5.87 -23.84
N ALA A 46 -1.54 6.48 -22.93
CA ALA A 46 -0.27 7.11 -23.31
C ALA A 46 0.74 6.06 -23.80
N PRO A 47 1.71 6.44 -24.65
CA PRO A 47 2.78 5.54 -25.08
C PRO A 47 3.51 4.94 -23.87
N VAL A 48 3.67 3.62 -23.86
CA VAL A 48 4.27 2.88 -22.73
C VAL A 48 5.61 3.46 -22.31
N ALA A 49 6.47 3.77 -23.30
CA ALA A 49 7.80 4.34 -23.11
C ALA A 49 7.85 5.64 -22.28
N SER A 50 6.74 6.39 -22.19
CA SER A 50 6.65 7.65 -21.44
C SER A 50 5.57 7.65 -20.37
N ARG A 51 4.78 6.59 -20.24
CA ARG A 51 3.57 6.54 -19.38
C ARG A 51 3.87 6.87 -17.92
N TRP A 52 5.00 6.37 -17.41
CA TRP A 52 5.42 6.53 -16.01
C TRP A 52 6.41 7.68 -15.78
N ALA A 53 6.78 8.43 -16.81
CA ALA A 53 7.67 9.58 -16.68
C ALA A 53 7.16 10.61 -15.64
N PRO A 54 5.85 10.96 -15.61
CA PRO A 54 5.32 11.90 -14.61
C PRO A 54 5.55 11.47 -13.16
N ALA A 55 5.51 10.16 -12.87
CA ALA A 55 5.74 9.65 -11.52
C ALA A 55 7.19 9.86 -11.08
N VAL A 56 8.15 9.47 -11.92
CA VAL A 56 9.58 9.65 -11.62
C VAL A 56 9.93 11.14 -11.52
N ASP A 57 9.42 11.95 -12.45
CA ASP A 57 9.65 13.41 -12.45
C ASP A 57 9.07 14.09 -11.21
N ALA A 58 7.91 13.64 -10.71
CA ALA A 58 7.29 14.18 -9.50
C ALA A 58 8.12 13.93 -8.23
N VAL A 59 8.77 12.76 -8.12
CA VAL A 59 9.71 12.49 -7.03
C VAL A 59 10.96 13.36 -7.17
N LEU A 60 11.57 13.39 -8.35
CA LEU A 60 12.81 14.13 -8.59
C LEU A 60 12.65 15.65 -8.51
N ALA A 61 11.42 16.16 -8.68
CA ALA A 61 11.11 17.55 -8.43
C ALA A 61 11.17 17.95 -6.94
N ARG A 62 11.10 16.98 -6.01
CA ARG A 62 11.12 17.21 -4.57
C ARG A 62 12.40 16.73 -3.88
N TYR A 63 12.99 15.64 -4.37
CA TYR A 63 14.14 14.98 -3.75
C TYR A 63 15.15 14.56 -4.81
N SER A 64 16.45 14.66 -4.51
CA SER A 64 17.44 14.10 -5.43
C SER A 64 17.37 12.56 -5.46
N ALA A 65 18.03 11.94 -6.44
CA ALA A 65 18.13 10.48 -6.51
C ALA A 65 18.79 9.89 -5.24
N GLU A 66 19.80 10.58 -4.70
CA GLU A 66 20.53 10.23 -3.47
C GLU A 66 19.67 10.36 -2.21
N GLU A 67 18.63 11.18 -2.25
CA GLU A 67 17.70 11.36 -1.14
C GLU A 67 16.48 10.44 -1.23
N SER A 68 16.24 9.79 -2.38
CA SER A 68 15.01 9.05 -2.67
C SER A 68 15.27 7.63 -3.17
N PHE A 69 15.47 7.44 -4.49
CA PHE A 69 15.56 6.12 -5.11
C PHE A 69 16.79 5.31 -4.67
N LEU A 70 17.98 5.92 -4.70
CA LEU A 70 19.23 5.22 -4.45
C LEU A 70 19.32 4.59 -3.05
N PRO A 71 18.97 5.28 -1.94
CA PRO A 71 18.99 4.66 -0.62
C PRO A 71 17.95 3.55 -0.48
N VAL A 72 16.77 3.68 -1.12
CA VAL A 72 15.76 2.61 -1.15
C VAL A 72 16.30 1.37 -1.86
N PHE A 73 16.85 1.53 -3.07
CA PHE A 73 17.43 0.42 -3.83
C PHE A 73 18.62 -0.21 -3.09
N ALA A 74 19.49 0.61 -2.48
CA ALA A 74 20.63 0.11 -1.72
C ALA A 74 20.19 -0.73 -0.51
N ALA A 75 19.18 -0.29 0.23
CA ALA A 75 18.67 -1.02 1.39
C ALA A 75 18.08 -2.39 0.99
N HIS A 76 17.23 -2.42 -0.04
CA HIS A 76 16.62 -3.67 -0.49
C HIS A 76 17.59 -4.59 -1.24
N ASN A 77 18.64 -4.03 -1.84
CA ASN A 77 19.78 -4.83 -2.33
C ASN A 77 20.47 -5.54 -1.18
N ALA A 78 20.79 -4.82 -0.11
CA ALA A 78 21.43 -5.40 1.07
C ALA A 78 20.54 -6.45 1.76
N SER A 79 19.23 -6.21 1.86
CA SER A 79 18.32 -7.10 2.59
C SER A 79 17.75 -8.25 1.75
N LEU A 80 17.86 -8.21 0.43
CA LEU A 80 17.26 -9.22 -0.45
C LEU A 80 18.03 -9.42 -1.76
N PHE A 81 18.10 -8.40 -2.61
CA PHE A 81 18.46 -8.61 -4.02
C PHE A 81 19.91 -9.05 -4.24
N ASN A 82 20.83 -8.75 -3.32
CA ASN A 82 22.21 -9.26 -3.36
C ASN A 82 22.30 -10.79 -3.14
N ASN A 83 21.24 -11.42 -2.64
CA ASN A 83 21.15 -12.88 -2.45
C ASN A 83 20.53 -13.59 -3.68
N LEU A 84 20.19 -12.84 -4.73
CA LEU A 84 19.75 -13.37 -6.01
C LEU A 84 20.91 -13.51 -6.98
N THR A 85 20.88 -14.56 -7.79
CA THR A 85 21.85 -14.78 -8.87
C THR A 85 21.41 -14.09 -10.14
N THR A 86 22.33 -13.91 -11.10
CA THR A 86 21.99 -13.43 -12.45
C THR A 86 20.91 -14.28 -13.13
N GLU A 87 20.90 -15.59 -12.87
CA GLU A 87 19.89 -16.52 -13.39
C GLU A 87 18.51 -16.30 -12.74
N ASP A 88 18.47 -15.99 -11.44
CA ASP A 88 17.22 -15.64 -10.74
C ASP A 88 16.60 -14.39 -11.38
N PHE A 89 17.40 -13.32 -11.57
CA PHE A 89 16.94 -12.09 -12.23
C PHE A 89 16.45 -12.34 -13.66
N ALA A 90 17.19 -13.13 -14.45
CA ALA A 90 16.79 -13.47 -15.80
C ALA A 90 15.49 -14.29 -15.84
N THR A 91 15.32 -15.23 -14.90
CA THR A 91 14.11 -16.05 -14.77
C THR A 91 12.89 -15.19 -14.46
N LEU A 92 13.00 -14.25 -13.52
CA LEU A 92 11.91 -13.34 -13.16
C LEU A 92 11.54 -12.40 -14.32
N GLY A 93 12.54 -11.84 -15.00
CA GLY A 93 12.33 -11.00 -16.19
C GLY A 93 11.67 -11.75 -17.34
N GLN A 94 12.18 -12.95 -17.68
CA GLN A 94 11.60 -13.77 -18.75
C GLN A 94 10.18 -14.24 -18.41
N SER A 95 9.93 -14.59 -17.16
CA SER A 95 8.59 -14.99 -16.69
C SER A 95 7.59 -13.85 -16.84
N LEU A 96 7.99 -12.64 -16.47
CA LEU A 96 7.15 -11.46 -16.62
C LEU A 96 6.83 -11.17 -18.10
N ALA A 97 7.82 -11.23 -18.97
CA ALA A 97 7.64 -11.03 -20.41
C ALA A 97 6.73 -12.08 -21.05
N ASN A 98 6.83 -13.34 -20.61
CA ASN A 98 6.05 -14.45 -21.16
C ASN A 98 4.58 -14.43 -20.73
N HIS A 99 4.31 -14.14 -19.46
CA HIS A 99 2.98 -14.32 -18.87
C HIS A 99 2.22 -13.00 -18.73
N TRP A 100 2.92 -11.87 -18.67
CA TRP A 100 2.34 -10.54 -18.44
C TRP A 100 2.95 -9.49 -19.39
N PRO A 101 2.92 -9.70 -20.72
CA PRO A 101 3.69 -8.90 -21.68
C PRO A 101 3.41 -7.39 -21.58
N HIS A 102 2.16 -6.97 -21.43
CA HIS A 102 1.81 -5.55 -21.31
C HIS A 102 2.36 -4.89 -20.03
N LEU A 103 2.37 -5.61 -18.90
CA LEU A 103 2.97 -5.12 -17.66
C LEU A 103 4.50 -5.17 -17.74
N SER A 104 5.06 -6.16 -18.43
CA SER A 104 6.49 -6.26 -18.70
C SER A 104 7.01 -5.06 -19.49
N GLU A 105 6.28 -4.62 -20.53
CA GLU A 105 6.64 -3.43 -21.31
C GLU A 105 6.63 -2.16 -20.45
N GLU A 106 5.69 -2.04 -19.51
CA GLU A 106 5.67 -0.92 -18.57
C GLU A 106 6.85 -0.95 -17.60
N VAL A 107 7.20 -2.13 -17.06
CA VAL A 107 8.35 -2.30 -16.17
C VAL A 107 9.66 -1.96 -16.88
N ASP A 108 9.82 -2.39 -18.13
CA ASP A 108 10.98 -2.03 -18.96
C ASP A 108 11.03 -0.51 -19.22
N ALA A 109 9.89 0.09 -19.55
CA ALA A 109 9.81 1.54 -19.73
C ALA A 109 10.16 2.32 -18.44
N ILE A 110 9.67 1.88 -17.27
CA ILE A 110 10.06 2.48 -15.98
C ILE A 110 11.57 2.35 -15.76
N ALA A 111 12.16 1.19 -16.06
CA ALA A 111 13.60 0.97 -15.94
C ALA A 111 14.40 1.95 -16.82
N GLN A 112 13.97 2.14 -18.07
CA GLN A 112 14.60 3.08 -18.99
C GLN A 112 14.44 4.53 -18.50
N ILE A 113 13.24 4.92 -18.07
CA ILE A 113 12.94 6.25 -17.53
C ILE A 113 13.83 6.59 -16.34
N LEU A 114 14.01 5.67 -15.39
CA LEU A 114 14.89 5.84 -14.24
C LEU A 114 16.36 5.96 -14.67
N THR A 115 16.80 5.11 -15.61
CA THR A 115 18.17 5.12 -16.13
C THR A 115 18.48 6.44 -16.84
N ASP A 116 17.57 6.95 -17.66
CA ASP A 116 17.69 8.24 -18.36
C ASP A 116 17.79 9.42 -17.38
N ARG A 117 17.29 9.24 -16.16
CA ARG A 117 17.33 10.23 -15.07
C ARG A 117 18.50 10.01 -14.10
N GLY A 118 19.46 9.17 -14.47
CA GLY A 118 20.68 8.93 -13.70
C GLY A 118 20.49 7.98 -12.51
N ILE A 119 19.39 7.23 -12.45
CA ILE A 119 19.14 6.20 -11.43
C ILE A 119 19.45 4.84 -12.07
N PRO A 120 20.61 4.20 -11.78
CA PRO A 120 21.01 2.98 -12.45
C PRO A 120 20.04 1.84 -12.13
N THR A 121 19.38 1.32 -13.15
CA THR A 121 18.45 0.19 -13.03
C THR A 121 18.45 -0.63 -14.31
N SER A 122 17.71 -1.74 -14.32
CA SER A 122 17.50 -2.56 -15.52
C SER A 122 16.14 -3.23 -15.47
N PHE A 123 15.64 -3.66 -16.62
CA PHE A 123 14.40 -4.44 -16.70
C PHE A 123 14.39 -5.64 -15.74
N ASN A 124 15.42 -6.50 -15.80
CA ASN A 124 15.47 -7.69 -14.94
C ASN A 124 15.54 -7.33 -13.45
N TYR A 125 16.18 -6.22 -13.09
CA TYR A 125 16.20 -5.74 -11.71
C TYR A 125 14.82 -5.28 -11.24
N LEU A 126 14.11 -4.48 -12.04
CA LEU A 126 12.73 -4.10 -11.69
C LEU A 126 11.74 -5.27 -11.80
N ALA A 127 11.99 -6.24 -12.67
CA ALA A 127 11.24 -7.49 -12.69
C ALA A 127 11.43 -8.26 -11.39
N ALA A 128 12.59 -8.24 -10.74
CA ALA A 128 12.74 -8.81 -9.40
C ALA A 128 11.97 -7.99 -8.34
N TRP A 129 11.91 -6.67 -8.48
CA TRP A 129 11.07 -5.82 -7.62
C TRP A 129 9.58 -6.11 -7.75
N VAL A 130 9.10 -6.51 -8.93
CA VAL A 130 7.71 -6.96 -9.12
C VAL A 130 7.38 -8.15 -8.19
N TRP A 131 8.36 -8.99 -7.92
CA TRP A 131 8.26 -10.16 -7.03
C TRP A 131 8.77 -9.90 -5.61
N PHE A 132 8.97 -8.63 -5.22
CA PHE A 132 9.55 -8.27 -3.93
C PHE A 132 8.77 -8.85 -2.75
N HIS A 133 7.44 -8.79 -2.79
CA HIS A 133 6.58 -9.24 -1.69
C HIS A 133 6.68 -10.75 -1.50
N GLU A 134 6.74 -11.51 -2.60
CA GLU A 134 6.94 -12.95 -2.56
C GLU A 134 8.35 -13.31 -2.07
N LEU A 135 9.37 -12.68 -2.65
CA LEU A 135 10.78 -12.95 -2.33
C LEU A 135 11.13 -12.57 -0.88
N ALA A 136 10.50 -11.53 -0.33
CA ALA A 136 10.66 -11.11 1.06
C ALA A 136 10.23 -12.19 2.08
N HIS A 137 9.39 -13.15 1.68
CA HIS A 137 8.95 -14.27 2.51
C HIS A 137 9.86 -15.51 2.41
N THR A 138 10.98 -15.41 1.69
CA THR A 138 11.84 -16.55 1.38
C THR A 138 13.13 -16.59 2.18
N ASP A 139 13.89 -17.68 2.03
CA ASP A 139 15.27 -17.84 2.49
C ASP A 139 16.27 -16.87 1.85
N ALA A 140 15.90 -16.16 0.77
CA ALA A 140 16.71 -15.09 0.20
C ALA A 140 16.66 -13.79 1.01
N ALA A 141 15.60 -13.57 1.76
CA ALA A 141 15.40 -12.34 2.52
C ALA A 141 16.17 -12.36 3.84
N ALA A 142 16.80 -11.23 4.16
CA ALA A 142 17.44 -11.03 5.44
C ALA A 142 16.40 -11.10 6.59
N PRO A 143 16.78 -11.62 7.79
CA PRO A 143 15.84 -11.80 8.89
C PRO A 143 15.08 -10.55 9.33
N ASP A 144 15.71 -9.38 9.22
CA ASP A 144 15.17 -8.06 9.56
C ASP A 144 14.16 -7.52 8.54
N LEU A 145 14.16 -8.03 7.30
CA LEU A 145 13.12 -7.74 6.32
C LEU A 145 11.82 -8.47 6.66
N ARG A 146 11.91 -9.60 7.38
CA ARG A 146 10.76 -10.42 7.79
C ARG A 146 10.10 -9.93 9.09
N ARG A 147 10.18 -8.62 9.36
CA ARG A 147 9.61 -8.03 10.57
C ARG A 147 8.09 -8.03 10.50
N ALA A 148 7.45 -8.49 11.59
CA ALA A 148 6.00 -8.56 11.72
C ALA A 148 5.29 -7.21 11.78
N ARG A 149 6.00 -6.07 11.82
CA ARG A 149 5.38 -4.73 11.96
C ARG A 149 5.39 -3.97 10.66
N ALA A 150 4.47 -4.30 9.75
CA ALA A 150 4.48 -3.76 8.40
C ALA A 150 3.23 -2.93 8.04
N CYS A 151 2.05 -3.27 8.55
CA CYS A 151 0.82 -2.60 8.12
C CYS A 151 -0.24 -2.57 9.22
N THR A 152 -1.20 -1.66 9.12
CA THR A 152 -2.45 -1.70 9.90
C THR A 152 -3.59 -1.16 9.04
N GLY A 153 -4.65 -1.95 8.88
CA GLY A 153 -5.86 -1.62 8.15
C GLY A 153 -7.09 -1.65 9.06
N VAL A 154 -7.98 -0.68 8.89
CA VAL A 154 -9.19 -0.51 9.69
C VAL A 154 -10.39 -0.25 8.78
N LEU A 155 -11.46 -1.03 8.96
CA LEU A 155 -12.75 -0.84 8.29
C LEU A 155 -13.80 -0.43 9.32
N VAL A 156 -14.49 0.70 9.10
CA VAL A 156 -15.57 1.18 9.97
C VAL A 156 -16.84 1.41 9.13
N PRO A 157 -18.01 0.82 9.47
CA PRO A 157 -19.27 1.13 8.82
C PRO A 157 -19.65 2.60 8.99
N CYS A 158 -20.13 3.22 7.92
CA CYS A 158 -20.47 4.64 7.88
C CYS A 158 -21.96 4.91 7.56
N GLY A 159 -22.87 4.02 7.93
CA GLY A 159 -24.26 4.21 7.52
C GLY A 159 -24.38 4.16 5.98
N ALA A 160 -25.28 4.97 5.42
CA ALA A 160 -25.54 5.01 3.98
C ALA A 160 -24.34 5.43 3.11
N THR A 161 -23.28 6.00 3.71
CA THR A 161 -22.08 6.44 2.97
C THR A 161 -21.08 5.31 2.71
N GLY A 162 -21.35 4.10 3.18
CA GLY A 162 -20.54 2.92 2.91
C GLY A 162 -19.67 2.52 4.10
N ILE A 163 -18.38 2.31 3.83
CA ILE A 163 -17.34 1.94 4.80
C ILE A 163 -16.21 2.95 4.67
N ALA A 164 -15.72 3.45 5.80
CA ALA A 164 -14.44 4.14 5.88
C ALA A 164 -13.34 3.09 6.01
N HIS A 165 -12.34 3.18 5.14
CA HIS A 165 -11.18 2.29 5.16
C HIS A 165 -9.94 3.14 5.40
N ALA A 166 -9.34 3.04 6.59
CA ALA A 166 -8.12 3.76 6.93
C ALA A 166 -6.96 2.79 7.09
N ARG A 167 -5.76 3.25 6.74
CA ARG A 167 -4.57 2.41 6.84
C ARG A 167 -3.27 3.13 7.20
N ASN A 168 -2.31 2.36 7.69
CA ASN A 168 -0.89 2.71 7.76
C ASN A 168 -0.06 1.70 6.96
N MET A 169 0.90 2.21 6.19
CA MET A 169 2.02 1.44 5.65
C MET A 169 3.27 1.71 6.50
N ASP A 170 3.75 0.69 7.20
CA ASP A 170 4.96 0.70 8.02
C ASP A 170 6.08 -0.03 7.27
N GLN A 171 7.03 0.69 6.68
CA GLN A 171 8.11 0.02 5.97
C GLN A 171 9.42 0.80 6.03
N SER A 172 10.50 0.02 6.03
CA SER A 172 11.88 0.47 5.90
C SER A 172 12.41 0.24 4.46
N PRO A 173 13.34 1.07 3.97
CA PRO A 173 14.03 2.13 4.70
C PRO A 173 13.21 3.41 4.82
N TYR A 174 13.70 4.34 5.65
CA TYR A 174 13.01 5.60 5.93
C TYR A 174 12.65 6.36 4.64
N GLU A 175 13.58 6.38 3.69
CA GLU A 175 13.52 7.08 2.42
C GLU A 175 12.41 6.61 1.48
N ALA A 176 11.79 5.42 1.71
CA ALA A 176 10.62 4.97 0.95
C ALA A 176 9.45 5.97 1.03
N ARG A 177 9.36 6.73 2.13
CA ARG A 177 8.43 7.87 2.28
C ARG A 177 8.50 8.86 1.13
N ARG A 178 9.70 9.14 0.64
CA ARG A 178 9.96 10.13 -0.41
C ARG A 178 9.58 9.64 -1.80
N LEU A 179 9.39 8.34 -1.95
CA LEU A 179 8.85 7.72 -3.16
C LEU A 179 7.32 7.62 -3.13
N THR A 180 6.67 7.96 -2.02
CA THR A 180 5.21 7.84 -1.91
C THR A 180 4.52 8.87 -2.81
N LEU A 181 3.69 8.39 -3.73
CA LEU A 181 2.88 9.19 -4.63
C LEU A 181 1.40 8.84 -4.46
N HIS A 182 0.53 9.80 -4.75
CA HIS A 182 -0.88 9.53 -5.05
C HIS A 182 -1.03 9.38 -6.56
N ILE A 183 -1.19 8.14 -7.02
CA ILE A 183 -1.33 7.79 -8.43
C ILE A 183 -2.81 7.83 -8.82
N ASN A 184 -3.13 8.57 -9.88
CA ASN A 184 -4.41 8.49 -10.57
C ASN A 184 -4.19 7.79 -11.91
N MET A 185 -4.74 6.59 -12.08
CA MET A 185 -4.74 5.90 -13.36
C MET A 185 -5.93 6.42 -14.18
N THR A 186 -5.66 7.11 -15.29
CA THR A 186 -6.69 7.77 -16.09
C THR A 186 -6.87 7.12 -17.45
N ARG A 187 -8.08 7.24 -18.01
CA ARG A 187 -8.36 6.95 -19.42
C ARG A 187 -9.21 8.09 -19.96
N ASN A 188 -8.73 8.78 -21.00
CA ASN A 188 -9.42 9.93 -21.59
C ASN A 188 -9.76 11.03 -20.54
N GLY A 189 -8.85 11.25 -19.59
CA GLY A 189 -9.00 12.24 -18.52
C GLY A 189 -9.98 11.86 -17.40
N GLN A 190 -10.55 10.66 -17.41
CA GLN A 190 -11.36 10.12 -16.31
C GLN A 190 -10.50 9.19 -15.46
N VAL A 191 -10.60 9.31 -14.13
CA VAL A 191 -9.93 8.40 -13.19
C VAL A 191 -10.64 7.06 -13.21
N LEU A 192 -9.91 5.99 -13.54
CA LEU A 192 -10.39 4.62 -13.45
C LEU A 192 -10.27 4.09 -12.02
N PHE A 193 -9.10 4.32 -11.43
CA PHE A 193 -8.79 4.01 -10.04
C PHE A 193 -7.56 4.82 -9.60
N GLU A 194 -7.36 4.83 -8.30
CA GLU A 194 -6.33 5.57 -7.61
C GLU A 194 -5.49 4.63 -6.76
N GLY A 195 -4.27 5.03 -6.43
CA GLY A 195 -3.44 4.36 -5.44
C GLY A 195 -2.53 5.33 -4.70
N VAL A 196 -2.11 4.95 -3.49
CA VAL A 196 -1.10 5.68 -2.73
C VAL A 196 0.00 4.72 -2.35
N ASP A 197 1.17 4.88 -2.94
CA ASP A 197 2.24 3.91 -2.76
C ASP A 197 3.60 4.45 -3.19
N TRP A 198 4.68 3.71 -2.92
CA TRP A 198 5.95 3.76 -3.64
C TRP A 198 6.15 2.55 -4.57
N TYR A 199 5.36 1.47 -4.41
CA TYR A 199 5.44 0.30 -5.29
C TYR A 199 5.05 0.58 -6.75
N TRP A 200 4.58 1.79 -7.08
CA TRP A 200 4.40 2.23 -8.46
C TRP A 200 5.68 2.14 -9.31
N ILE A 201 6.86 2.04 -8.70
CA ILE A 201 8.13 1.74 -9.42
C ILE A 201 8.10 0.40 -10.18
N THR A 202 7.13 -0.46 -9.89
CA THR A 202 6.86 -1.71 -10.63
C THR A 202 5.67 -1.60 -11.58
N GLY A 203 4.98 -0.46 -11.59
CA GLY A 203 3.65 -0.30 -12.19
C GLY A 203 2.51 -0.93 -11.38
N GLY A 204 2.78 -1.50 -10.20
CA GLY A 204 1.80 -2.10 -9.31
C GLY A 204 1.35 -1.20 -8.15
N LEU A 205 0.43 -1.70 -7.30
CA LEU A 205 -0.18 -0.97 -6.18
C LEU A 205 -0.52 -1.92 -5.01
N MET A 206 -0.22 -1.53 -3.76
CA MET A 206 -0.62 -2.20 -2.51
C MET A 206 -1.70 -1.45 -1.71
N THR A 207 -2.01 -0.22 -2.10
CA THR A 207 -3.12 0.55 -1.53
C THR A 207 -3.83 1.26 -2.67
N ALA A 208 -5.10 0.92 -2.88
CA ALA A 208 -5.83 1.38 -4.05
C ALA A 208 -7.32 1.54 -3.78
N ALA A 209 -7.97 2.43 -4.54
CA ALA A 209 -9.41 2.61 -4.52
C ALA A 209 -9.94 2.89 -5.93
N GLY A 210 -11.13 2.40 -6.25
CA GLY A 210 -11.74 2.61 -7.56
C GLY A 210 -12.95 1.70 -7.76
N SER A 211 -13.85 2.07 -8.67
CA SER A 211 -15.08 1.30 -8.94
C SER A 211 -15.91 0.97 -7.69
N GLY A 212 -15.94 1.85 -6.68
CA GLY A 212 -16.64 1.59 -5.42
C GLY A 212 -15.89 0.69 -4.43
N LEU A 213 -14.67 0.26 -4.75
CA LEU A 213 -13.83 -0.60 -3.94
C LEU A 213 -12.71 0.19 -3.26
N THR A 214 -12.27 -0.31 -2.11
CA THR A 214 -11.01 0.10 -1.46
C THR A 214 -10.23 -1.15 -1.12
N LEU A 215 -8.93 -1.18 -1.39
CA LEU A 215 -8.08 -2.35 -1.26
C LEU A 215 -6.77 -1.97 -0.55
N GLU A 216 -6.38 -2.78 0.41
CA GLU A 216 -5.11 -2.71 1.11
C GLU A 216 -4.52 -4.12 1.24
N GLU A 217 -3.20 -4.20 1.16
CA GLU A 217 -2.41 -5.37 1.48
C GLU A 217 -1.68 -5.20 2.82
N ASN A 218 -1.76 -6.24 3.64
CA ASN A 218 -0.85 -6.44 4.77
C ASN A 218 -0.12 -7.77 4.64
N TRP A 219 1.18 -7.75 4.91
CA TRP A 219 1.99 -8.96 4.88
C TRP A 219 1.46 -10.00 5.87
N ARG A 220 1.28 -11.23 5.41
CA ARG A 220 0.95 -12.40 6.24
C ARG A 220 2.13 -13.35 6.26
N PHE A 221 2.91 -13.28 7.33
CA PHE A 221 4.03 -14.18 7.52
C PHE A 221 3.56 -15.57 7.92
N THR A 222 4.02 -16.56 7.18
CA THR A 222 3.89 -17.99 7.50
C THR A 222 5.31 -18.58 7.57
N ASP A 223 5.43 -19.90 7.42
CA ASP A 223 6.74 -20.54 7.26
C ASP A 223 7.57 -19.90 6.15
N VAL A 224 8.88 -19.86 6.34
CA VAL A 224 9.85 -19.31 5.39
C VAL A 224 9.96 -20.27 4.20
N PHE A 225 9.68 -19.77 3.01
CA PHE A 225 9.75 -20.56 1.78
C PHE A 225 11.15 -20.53 1.16
N SER A 226 11.47 -21.48 0.29
CA SER A 226 12.66 -21.35 -0.56
C SER A 226 12.38 -20.34 -1.67
N LYS A 227 13.35 -19.51 -2.05
CA LYS A 227 13.24 -18.64 -3.24
C LYS A 227 12.92 -19.41 -4.51
N THR A 228 13.30 -20.69 -4.58
CA THR A 228 12.97 -21.59 -5.70
C THR A 228 11.46 -21.80 -5.88
N THR A 229 10.67 -21.72 -4.80
CA THR A 229 9.20 -21.76 -4.87
C THR A 229 8.65 -20.55 -5.63
N VAL A 230 9.19 -19.34 -5.36
CA VAL A 230 8.79 -18.11 -6.06
C VAL A 230 9.22 -18.15 -7.53
N LEU A 231 10.45 -18.59 -7.81
CA LEU A 231 10.93 -18.76 -9.19
C LEU A 231 10.09 -19.77 -9.98
N ALA A 232 9.71 -20.89 -9.36
CA ALA A 232 8.83 -21.88 -9.98
C ALA A 232 7.43 -21.30 -10.24
N ALA A 233 6.86 -20.55 -9.30
CA ALA A 233 5.56 -19.89 -9.48
C ALA A 233 5.60 -18.83 -10.59
N ALA A 234 6.70 -18.07 -10.69
CA ALA A 234 6.89 -17.10 -11.76
C ALA A 234 6.89 -17.78 -13.13
N THR A 235 7.64 -18.87 -13.28
CA THR A 235 7.76 -19.59 -14.57
C THR A 235 6.45 -20.27 -15.00
N THR A 236 5.56 -20.61 -14.06
CA THR A 236 4.22 -21.15 -14.36
C THR A 236 3.14 -20.07 -14.55
N GLY A 237 3.50 -18.78 -14.46
CA GLY A 237 2.58 -17.68 -14.73
C GLY A 237 1.71 -17.27 -13.55
N ALA A 238 2.16 -17.51 -12.31
CA ALA A 238 1.49 -16.91 -11.16
C ALA A 238 1.50 -15.37 -11.26
N MET A 239 0.44 -14.75 -10.75
CA MET A 239 0.33 -13.29 -10.71
C MET A 239 1.15 -12.76 -9.53
N PRO A 240 2.09 -11.82 -9.75
CA PRO A 240 2.76 -11.11 -8.68
C PRO A 240 1.76 -10.31 -7.84
N GLN A 241 1.88 -10.35 -6.51
CA GLN A 241 1.02 -9.66 -5.55
C GLN A 241 0.89 -8.17 -5.90
N VAL A 242 1.99 -7.53 -6.33
CA VAL A 242 2.03 -6.12 -6.76
C VAL A 242 1.08 -5.75 -7.88
N PHE A 243 0.64 -6.73 -8.69
CA PHE A 243 -0.30 -6.52 -9.76
C PHE A 243 -1.73 -6.87 -9.42
N VAL A 244 -2.00 -7.54 -8.29
CA VAL A 244 -3.34 -8.05 -7.96
C VAL A 244 -4.38 -6.92 -7.93
N PHE A 245 -4.11 -5.84 -7.19
CA PHE A 245 -5.07 -4.73 -7.08
C PHE A 245 -5.25 -3.97 -8.38
N ARG A 246 -4.14 -3.71 -9.09
CA ARG A 246 -4.21 -3.10 -10.42
C ARG A 246 -5.03 -3.95 -11.39
N HIS A 247 -4.85 -5.27 -11.37
CA HIS A 247 -5.57 -6.21 -12.22
C HIS A 247 -7.08 -6.17 -11.95
N VAL A 248 -7.50 -6.39 -10.70
CA VAL A 248 -8.93 -6.45 -10.36
C VAL A 248 -9.63 -5.10 -10.52
N LEU A 249 -8.95 -3.98 -10.25
CA LEU A 249 -9.51 -2.64 -10.46
C LEU A 249 -9.65 -2.31 -11.95
N THR A 250 -8.71 -2.75 -12.78
CA THR A 250 -8.82 -2.62 -14.25
C THR A 250 -10.02 -3.43 -14.75
N GLN A 251 -10.16 -4.69 -14.31
CA GLN A 251 -11.31 -5.52 -14.66
C GLN A 251 -12.64 -4.92 -14.19
N ALA A 252 -12.70 -4.37 -12.98
CA ALA A 252 -13.89 -3.71 -12.46
C ALA A 252 -14.25 -2.47 -13.29
N ALA A 253 -13.26 -1.65 -13.65
CA ALA A 253 -13.48 -0.45 -14.46
C ALA A 253 -13.96 -0.80 -15.87
N GLU A 254 -13.50 -1.90 -16.45
CA GLU A 254 -13.87 -2.34 -17.80
C GLU A 254 -15.21 -3.08 -17.86
N SER A 255 -15.50 -3.91 -16.85
CA SER A 255 -16.75 -4.69 -16.79
C SER A 255 -17.92 -3.95 -16.13
N GLY A 256 -17.64 -2.93 -15.31
CA GLY A 256 -18.62 -2.30 -14.44
C GLY A 256 -19.11 -3.19 -13.29
N ASN A 257 -18.47 -4.35 -13.05
CA ASN A 257 -18.87 -5.32 -12.04
C ASN A 257 -17.87 -5.39 -10.88
N ALA A 258 -17.97 -4.43 -9.97
CA ALA A 258 -17.11 -4.37 -8.79
C ALA A 258 -17.37 -5.51 -7.79
N SER A 259 -18.56 -6.10 -7.75
CA SER A 259 -18.87 -7.21 -6.83
C SER A 259 -18.10 -8.50 -7.18
N ALA A 260 -17.78 -8.71 -8.46
CA ALA A 260 -16.95 -9.84 -8.89
C ALA A 260 -15.48 -9.74 -8.43
N VAL A 261 -15.03 -8.56 -8.00
CA VAL A 261 -13.67 -8.37 -7.49
C VAL A 261 -13.45 -9.15 -6.20
N LEU A 262 -14.43 -9.15 -5.27
CA LEU A 262 -14.27 -9.89 -4.02
C LEU A 262 -14.14 -11.40 -4.27
N GLU A 263 -14.99 -11.96 -5.14
CA GLU A 263 -14.88 -13.38 -5.54
C GLU A 263 -13.52 -13.70 -6.15
N THR A 264 -12.98 -12.79 -6.98
CA THR A 264 -11.65 -12.94 -7.57
C THR A 264 -10.57 -12.91 -6.49
N LEU A 265 -10.60 -11.94 -5.57
CA LEU A 265 -9.63 -11.84 -4.46
C LEU A 265 -9.71 -13.05 -3.50
N GLU A 266 -10.91 -13.61 -3.32
CA GLU A 266 -11.16 -14.80 -2.52
C GLU A 266 -10.73 -16.11 -3.20
N THR A 267 -10.34 -16.11 -4.46
CA THR A 267 -10.02 -17.36 -5.19
C THR A 267 -8.69 -17.31 -5.93
N LEU A 268 -8.16 -16.11 -6.21
CA LEU A 268 -6.90 -15.92 -6.93
C LEU A 268 -5.78 -16.75 -6.28
N PRO A 269 -5.02 -17.55 -7.07
CA PRO A 269 -3.86 -18.26 -6.57
C PRO A 269 -2.79 -17.28 -6.07
N LEU A 270 -2.34 -17.46 -4.84
CA LEU A 270 -1.25 -16.68 -4.23
C LEU A 270 -0.04 -17.56 -4.01
N VAL A 271 1.15 -16.99 -4.20
CA VAL A 271 2.42 -17.70 -3.97
C VAL A 271 2.79 -17.72 -2.49
N VAL A 272 2.62 -16.57 -1.82
CA VAL A 272 2.90 -16.40 -0.39
C VAL A 272 1.67 -15.84 0.33
N GLY A 273 1.77 -15.73 1.66
CA GLY A 273 0.68 -15.18 2.46
C GLY A 273 0.50 -13.68 2.30
N MET A 274 -0.75 -13.21 2.19
CA MET A 274 -1.13 -11.83 2.45
C MET A 274 -2.51 -11.75 3.10
N TYR A 275 -2.75 -10.68 3.84
CA TYR A 275 -4.09 -10.24 4.19
C TYR A 275 -4.53 -9.20 3.17
N ILE A 276 -5.70 -9.42 2.59
CA ILE A 276 -6.37 -8.42 1.75
C ILE A 276 -7.48 -7.81 2.58
N ILE A 277 -7.36 -6.52 2.86
CA ILE A 277 -8.41 -5.76 3.51
C ILE A 277 -9.16 -5.03 2.42
N ALA A 278 -10.45 -5.27 2.31
CA ALA A 278 -11.26 -4.72 1.25
C ALA A 278 -12.59 -4.16 1.76
N SER A 279 -13.05 -3.09 1.11
CA SER A 279 -14.46 -2.73 1.12
C SER A 279 -14.98 -2.72 -0.31
N ALA A 280 -16.23 -3.14 -0.47
CA ALA A 280 -16.90 -3.27 -1.75
C ALA A 280 -18.28 -2.60 -1.73
N PRO A 281 -18.93 -2.45 -2.92
CA PRO A 281 -20.31 -2.03 -2.99
C PRO A 281 -21.23 -2.89 -2.09
N GLU A 282 -22.40 -2.34 -1.74
CA GLU A 282 -23.34 -2.96 -0.80
C GLU A 282 -22.88 -3.04 0.67
N ARG A 283 -21.82 -2.29 1.01
CA ARG A 283 -21.34 -2.12 2.40
C ARG A 283 -20.70 -3.40 2.94
N GLU A 284 -20.11 -4.18 2.05
CA GLU A 284 -19.31 -5.34 2.41
C GLU A 284 -17.90 -4.90 2.78
N GLY A 285 -17.51 -5.15 4.02
CA GLY A 285 -16.12 -5.03 4.47
C GLY A 285 -15.58 -6.42 4.75
N VAL A 286 -14.35 -6.71 4.33
CA VAL A 286 -13.78 -8.06 4.44
C VAL A 286 -12.28 -8.02 4.71
N ILE A 287 -11.83 -8.95 5.54
CA ILE A 287 -10.43 -9.38 5.64
C ILE A 287 -10.34 -10.76 5.03
N ILE A 288 -9.55 -10.90 3.97
CA ILE A 288 -9.24 -12.17 3.32
C ILE A 288 -7.82 -12.56 3.73
N SER A 289 -7.69 -13.44 4.72
CA SER A 289 -6.41 -13.97 5.19
C SER A 289 -6.04 -15.18 4.34
N ARG A 290 -5.02 -15.08 3.49
CA ARG A 290 -4.68 -16.15 2.54
C ARG A 290 -3.21 -16.50 2.52
N SER A 291 -2.91 -17.73 2.15
CA SER A 291 -1.61 -18.19 1.65
C SER A 291 -1.84 -19.16 0.48
N ALA A 292 -0.76 -19.77 -0.04
CA ALA A 292 -0.86 -20.82 -1.05
C ALA A 292 -1.65 -22.06 -0.59
N LEU A 293 -1.74 -22.30 0.73
CA LEU A 293 -2.30 -23.53 1.30
C LEU A 293 -3.55 -23.31 2.16
N GLU A 294 -3.76 -22.09 2.66
CA GLU A 294 -4.77 -21.81 3.67
C GLU A 294 -5.54 -20.52 3.36
N GLY A 295 -6.79 -20.48 3.85
CA GLY A 295 -7.63 -19.31 3.73
C GLY A 295 -8.65 -19.17 4.85
N ASN A 296 -8.81 -17.95 5.33
CA ASN A 296 -9.90 -17.53 6.20
C ASN A 296 -10.45 -16.21 5.70
N ILE A 297 -11.77 -16.06 5.73
CA ILE A 297 -12.44 -14.83 5.32
C ILE A 297 -13.29 -14.34 6.48
N THR A 298 -13.03 -13.11 6.92
CA THR A 298 -13.80 -12.44 7.98
C THR A 298 -14.51 -11.24 7.40
N ARG A 299 -15.84 -11.26 7.49
CA ARG A 299 -16.71 -10.20 7.00
C ARG A 299 -17.14 -9.29 8.15
N LEU A 300 -17.25 -8.00 7.85
CA LEU A 300 -17.68 -6.96 8.76
C LEU A 300 -19.13 -7.23 9.16
N SER A 301 -19.34 -7.56 10.43
CA SER A 301 -20.66 -7.86 11.02
C SER A 301 -20.94 -7.08 12.30
N GLY A 302 -19.95 -6.31 12.78
CA GLY A 302 -20.03 -5.44 13.96
C GLY A 302 -19.57 -4.02 13.65
N ASP A 303 -19.02 -3.34 14.66
CA ASP A 303 -18.70 -1.91 14.59
C ASP A 303 -17.44 -1.60 13.78
N TYR A 304 -16.53 -2.57 13.61
CA TYR A 304 -15.32 -2.40 12.81
C TYR A 304 -14.65 -3.75 12.50
N LEU A 305 -13.66 -3.73 11.60
CA LEU A 305 -12.62 -4.75 11.46
C LEU A 305 -11.25 -4.08 11.56
N VAL A 306 -10.30 -4.76 12.21
CA VAL A 306 -8.89 -4.35 12.29
C VAL A 306 -8.02 -5.52 11.88
N GLN A 307 -7.09 -5.29 10.96
CA GLN A 307 -6.09 -6.27 10.55
C GLN A 307 -4.71 -5.63 10.56
N THR A 308 -3.75 -6.33 11.14
CA THR A 308 -2.32 -5.99 11.09
C THR A 308 -1.61 -7.09 10.30
N ASN A 309 -0.56 -7.70 10.84
CA ASN A 309 0.28 -8.68 10.14
C ASN A 309 0.23 -10.07 10.80
N TYR A 310 -0.78 -10.33 11.64
CA TYR A 310 -0.99 -11.61 12.30
C TYR A 310 -2.46 -12.04 12.25
N ASP A 311 -2.67 -13.35 12.37
CA ASP A 311 -3.98 -13.95 12.18
C ASP A 311 -4.95 -13.50 13.28
N HIS A 312 -6.13 -13.02 12.88
CA HIS A 312 -7.01 -12.37 13.85
C HIS A 312 -7.61 -13.33 14.90
N TRP A 313 -7.59 -14.64 14.66
CA TRP A 313 -8.02 -15.67 15.62
C TRP A 313 -6.94 -16.05 16.64
N LEU A 314 -5.73 -15.50 16.51
CA LEU A 314 -4.64 -15.66 17.46
C LEU A 314 -4.49 -14.39 18.32
N PRO A 315 -3.87 -14.48 19.51
CA PRO A 315 -3.54 -13.28 20.29
C PRO A 315 -2.50 -12.42 19.57
N ASP A 316 -2.51 -11.11 19.86
CA ASP A 316 -1.45 -10.21 19.41
C ASP A 316 -0.09 -10.66 19.96
N PRO A 317 1.00 -10.55 19.19
CA PRO A 317 2.35 -10.66 19.72
C PRO A 317 2.56 -9.67 20.86
N ALA A 318 3.16 -10.11 21.97
CA ALA A 318 3.33 -9.30 23.17
C ALA A 318 4.14 -8.02 22.92
N ASP A 319 5.07 -8.06 21.96
CA ASP A 319 5.87 -6.91 21.58
C ASP A 319 5.16 -6.02 20.55
N ASP A 320 4.21 -6.55 19.76
CA ASP A 320 3.46 -5.83 18.71
C ASP A 320 1.92 -5.82 18.91
N PRO A 321 1.40 -5.10 19.92
CA PRO A 321 -0.04 -5.06 20.24
C PRO A 321 -0.84 -4.06 19.37
N ARG A 322 -0.39 -3.77 18.13
CA ARG A 322 -0.99 -2.73 17.26
C ARG A 322 -2.47 -2.94 17.01
N ARG A 323 -2.93 -4.18 16.82
CA ARG A 323 -4.36 -4.46 16.65
C ARG A 323 -5.14 -4.10 17.91
N THR A 324 -4.72 -4.61 19.07
CA THR A 324 -5.34 -4.30 20.36
C THR A 324 -5.40 -2.79 20.60
N MET A 325 -4.33 -2.05 20.27
CA MET A 325 -4.28 -0.60 20.41
C MET A 325 -5.28 0.12 19.50
N ALA A 326 -5.38 -0.29 18.22
CA ALA A 326 -6.35 0.27 17.29
C ALA A 326 -7.80 -0.02 17.72
N GLU A 327 -8.08 -1.24 18.17
CA GLU A 327 -9.41 -1.63 18.69
C GLU A 327 -9.77 -0.86 19.97
N GLN A 328 -8.83 -0.69 20.90
CA GLN A 328 -9.02 0.14 22.08
C GLN A 328 -9.30 1.59 21.70
N ARG A 329 -8.59 2.12 20.70
CA ARG A 329 -8.83 3.48 20.22
C ARG A 329 -10.24 3.61 19.67
N LEU A 330 -10.67 2.73 18.77
CA LEU A 330 -12.01 2.71 18.19
C LEU A 330 -13.10 2.65 19.28
N ASN A 331 -12.94 1.75 20.26
CA ASN A 331 -13.89 1.63 21.37
C ASN A 331 -13.94 2.89 22.25
N SER A 332 -12.81 3.58 22.42
CA SER A 332 -12.73 4.81 23.22
C SER A 332 -13.30 6.04 22.52
N THR A 333 -13.22 6.09 21.18
CA THR A 333 -13.59 7.28 20.39
C THR A 333 -14.92 7.16 19.66
N ALA A 334 -15.50 5.95 19.58
CA ALA A 334 -16.79 5.69 18.92
C ALA A 334 -17.93 6.63 19.38
N SER A 335 -17.95 7.02 20.66
CA SER A 335 -18.98 7.91 21.21
C SER A 335 -18.65 9.41 21.12
N SER A 336 -17.37 9.78 20.95
CA SER A 336 -16.91 11.18 21.07
C SER A 336 -16.66 11.85 19.72
N LEU A 337 -16.22 11.11 18.69
CA LEU A 337 -15.99 11.67 17.35
C LEU A 337 -17.27 11.81 16.53
N ASN A 338 -18.24 10.90 16.71
CA ASN A 338 -19.49 10.85 15.95
C ASN A 338 -19.31 10.97 14.42
N ASP A 339 -18.16 10.53 13.89
CA ASP A 339 -17.81 10.49 12.47
C ASP A 339 -16.97 9.24 12.21
N CYS A 340 -17.48 8.32 11.42
CA CYS A 340 -16.82 7.04 11.13
C CYS A 340 -15.48 7.20 10.39
N HIS A 341 -15.32 8.24 9.56
CA HIS A 341 -14.10 8.49 8.81
C HIS A 341 -13.00 8.97 9.76
N LEU A 342 -13.37 9.87 10.67
CA LEU A 342 -12.47 10.32 11.73
C LEU A 342 -12.14 9.17 12.67
N SER A 343 -13.10 8.33 13.07
CA SER A 343 -12.84 7.15 13.90
C SER A 343 -11.86 6.17 13.24
N ALA A 344 -12.05 5.87 11.94
CA ALA A 344 -11.15 4.99 11.22
C ALA A 344 -9.72 5.57 11.15
N TYR A 345 -9.60 6.85 10.79
CA TYR A 345 -8.30 7.51 10.68
C TYR A 345 -7.61 7.69 12.04
N ASP A 346 -8.35 8.09 13.07
CA ASP A 346 -7.87 8.25 14.44
C ASP A 346 -7.33 6.93 15.02
N ALA A 347 -7.95 5.79 14.67
CA ALA A 347 -7.47 4.47 15.06
C ALA A 347 -6.09 4.13 14.48
N VAL A 348 -5.85 4.42 13.19
CA VAL A 348 -4.57 4.11 12.55
C VAL A 348 -3.47 5.09 12.95
N VAL A 349 -3.79 6.34 13.28
CA VAL A 349 -2.78 7.33 13.71
C VAL A 349 -2.54 7.38 15.22
N ALA A 350 -3.26 6.56 15.99
CA ALA A 350 -3.07 6.42 17.43
C ALA A 350 -1.64 6.02 17.79
N ASP A 351 -1.19 6.46 18.96
CA ASP A 351 0.13 6.12 19.48
C ASP A 351 0.27 4.60 19.65
N GLY A 352 1.39 4.06 19.15
CA GLY A 352 1.65 2.62 19.13
C GLY A 352 1.15 1.94 17.86
N VAL A 353 0.05 2.41 17.26
CA VAL A 353 -0.40 1.99 15.92
C VAL A 353 0.47 2.66 14.86
N LYS A 354 0.45 4.00 14.81
CA LYS A 354 1.47 4.78 14.10
C LYS A 354 2.77 4.70 14.88
N ASN A 355 3.82 4.27 14.21
CA ASN A 355 5.13 4.04 14.78
C ASN A 355 6.22 4.70 13.92
N THR A 356 7.49 4.50 14.28
CA THR A 356 8.63 5.12 13.58
C THR A 356 8.81 4.61 12.15
N ASP A 357 8.29 3.41 11.85
CA ASP A 357 8.36 2.80 10.53
C ASP A 357 7.17 3.21 9.65
N THR A 358 6.10 3.80 10.22
CA THR A 358 4.95 4.32 9.45
C THR A 358 5.39 5.37 8.45
N ALA A 359 5.29 5.02 7.17
CA ALA A 359 5.69 5.85 6.06
C ALA A 359 4.54 6.74 5.57
N TYR A 360 3.34 6.17 5.43
CA TYR A 360 2.15 6.93 5.09
C TYR A 360 0.90 6.40 5.80
N SER A 361 -0.10 7.27 5.92
CA SER A 361 -1.47 6.94 6.32
C SER A 361 -2.46 7.39 5.27
N VAL A 362 -3.48 6.59 4.99
CA VAL A 362 -4.49 6.87 3.96
C VAL A 362 -5.88 6.67 4.53
N LEU A 363 -6.82 7.52 4.14
CA LEU A 363 -8.24 7.29 4.29
C LEU A 363 -8.88 7.11 2.91
N MET A 364 -9.57 6.00 2.72
CA MET A 364 -10.27 5.61 1.50
C MET A 364 -11.76 5.41 1.78
N THR A 365 -12.56 5.62 0.74
CA THR A 365 -13.99 5.34 0.73
C THR A 365 -14.35 4.76 -0.65
N ARG A 366 -15.60 4.32 -0.82
CA ARG A 366 -16.11 3.91 -2.14
C ARG A 366 -16.00 5.00 -3.23
N GLU A 367 -15.83 6.27 -2.83
CA GLU A 367 -15.68 7.42 -3.73
C GLU A 367 -14.22 7.61 -4.19
N GLY A 368 -13.26 6.86 -3.64
CA GLY A 368 -11.83 7.01 -3.93
C GLY A 368 -11.01 7.32 -2.67
N ILE A 369 -9.79 7.82 -2.88
CA ILE A 369 -8.88 8.21 -1.81
C ILE A 369 -9.26 9.61 -1.32
N ARG A 370 -9.65 9.73 -0.04
CA ARG A 370 -10.08 11.01 0.55
C ARG A 370 -8.90 11.91 0.87
N PHE A 371 -7.86 11.32 1.45
CA PHE A 371 -6.58 11.97 1.65
C PHE A 371 -5.50 10.93 1.95
N ALA A 372 -4.25 11.35 1.77
CA ALA A 372 -3.06 10.62 2.15
C ALA A 372 -2.07 11.56 2.84
N ILE A 373 -1.38 11.05 3.85
CA ILE A 373 -0.34 11.76 4.60
C ILE A 373 0.92 10.91 4.58
N VAL A 374 2.03 11.52 4.19
CA VAL A 374 3.38 10.95 4.30
C VAL A 374 4.05 11.51 5.55
N TRP A 375 4.59 10.62 6.37
CA TRP A 375 5.27 10.92 7.62
C TRP A 375 6.79 11.07 7.41
N ASP A 376 7.20 11.97 6.50
CA ASP A 376 8.60 12.36 6.27
C ASP A 376 9.04 13.44 7.27
N THR A 377 8.78 13.19 8.55
CA THR A 377 9.29 14.01 9.65
C THR A 377 10.57 13.33 10.12
N LYS A 378 11.74 13.81 9.67
CA LYS A 378 13.02 13.24 10.15
C LYS A 378 12.99 13.26 11.70
N PRO A 379 13.37 12.17 12.39
CA PRO A 379 13.48 12.16 13.85
C PRO A 379 14.35 13.30 14.38
#